data_AF-A0A7C1A5G1-F1
#
_entry.id   AF-A0A7C1A5G1-F1
#
_cell.length_a   1.000
_cell.length_b   1.000
_cell.length_c   1.000
_cell.angle_alpha   90.00
_cell.angle_beta   90.00
_cell.angle_gamma   90.00
#
_symmetry.space_group_name_H-M   'P 1'
#
loop_
_entity.id
_entity.type
_entity.pdbx_description
1 polymer ?
#
loop_
_entity_poly.entity_id
_entity_poly.type
_entity_poly.pdbx_seq_one_letter_code
_entity_poly.pdbx_strand_id
1 'polypeptide(L)' 'MNWFDDYRSKLQTPSQAVYQIQSGDRVYYGGNAAIPWALVRALAERGEELS' A
#
# COMPACT_ATOMS: atom_id res chain seq x y z
N MET A 1 8.02 -23.13 -10.65
CA MET A 1 7.52 -21.86 -10.09
C MET A 1 8.33 -20.75 -10.73
N ASN A 2 7.70 -19.90 -11.54
CA ASN A 2 8.39 -18.78 -12.20
C ASN A 2 8.10 -17.51 -11.40
N TRP A 3 9.09 -17.04 -10.65
CA TRP A 3 8.95 -15.84 -9.80
C TRP A 3 8.52 -14.60 -10.58
N PHE A 4 8.81 -14.55 -11.89
CA PHE A 4 8.46 -13.44 -12.74
C PHE A 4 6.95 -13.36 -13.01
N ASP A 5 6.30 -14.51 -13.20
CA ASP A 5 4.86 -14.58 -13.37
C ASP A 5 4.16 -14.23 -12.05
N ASP A 6 4.69 -14.72 -10.93
CA ASP A 6 4.20 -14.39 -9.58
C ASP A 6 4.36 -12.91 -9.24
N TYR A 7 5.41 -12.25 -9.72
CA TYR A 7 5.59 -10.80 -9.55
C TYR A 7 4.57 -10.03 -10.38
N ARG A 8 4.44 -10.38 -11.67
CA ARG A 8 3.47 -9.75 -12.58
C ARG A 8 2.04 -9.86 -12.08
N SER A 9 1.67 -10.99 -11.47
CA SER A 9 0.32 -11.18 -10.93
C SER A 9 0.00 -10.29 -9.72
N LYS A 10 1.01 -9.73 -9.04
CA LYS A 10 0.85 -8.87 -7.84
C LYS A 10 0.96 -7.38 -8.16
N LEU A 11 1.31 -7.01 -9.40
CA LEU A 11 1.40 -5.62 -9.82
C LEU A 11 0.02 -4.97 -9.76
N GLN A 12 -0.05 -3.80 -9.13
CA GLN A 12 -1.26 -3.03 -8.94
C GLN A 12 -0.91 -1.55 -8.72
N THR A 13 -1.91 -0.68 -8.76
CA THR A 13 -1.72 0.75 -8.44
C THR A 13 -1.59 0.97 -6.93
N PRO A 14 -0.99 2.08 -6.48
CA PRO A 14 -0.94 2.42 -5.06
C PRO A 14 -2.32 2.44 -4.39
N SER A 15 -3.33 3.01 -5.05
CA SER A 15 -4.71 3.07 -4.55
C SER A 15 -5.33 1.68 -4.37
N GLN A 16 -5.10 0.75 -5.31
CA GLN A 16 -5.55 -0.64 -5.18
C GLN A 16 -4.84 -1.35 -4.01
N ALA A 17 -3.53 -1.12 -3.85
CA ALA A 17 -2.75 -1.74 -2.79
C ALA A 17 -3.24 -1.31 -1.40
N VAL A 18 -3.43 -0.01 -1.18
CA VAL A 18 -3.84 0.51 0.13
C VAL A 18 -5.29 0.19 0.48
N TYR A 19 -6.13 -0.18 -0.49
CA TYR A 19 -7.54 -0.57 -0.25
C TYR A 19 -7.68 -1.79 0.67
N GLN A 20 -6.62 -2.60 0.80
CA GLN A 20 -6.59 -3.74 1.72
C GLN A 20 -6.56 -3.32 3.19
N ILE A 21 -6.09 -2.11 3.51
CA ILE A 21 -6.04 -1.57 4.89
C ILE A 21 -7.45 -1.16 5.34
N GLN A 22 -7.83 -1.59 6.54
CA GLN A 22 -9.14 -1.35 7.16
C GLN A 22 -9.03 -0.51 8.44
N SER A 23 -10.15 0.09 8.87
CA SER A 23 -10.21 0.81 10.14
C SER A 23 -9.84 -0.11 11.31
N GLY A 24 -8.95 0.36 12.18
CA GLY A 24 -8.41 -0.41 13.31
C GLY A 24 -7.09 -1.12 13.02
N ASP A 25 -6.65 -1.21 11.77
CA ASP A 25 -5.33 -1.74 11.44
C ASP A 25 -4.21 -0.83 11.96
N ARG A 26 -3.11 -1.45 12.39
CA ARG A 26 -1.85 -0.75 12.72
C ARG A 26 -0.84 -1.01 11.61
N VAL A 27 -0.53 0.02 10.85
CA VAL A 27 0.36 -0.08 9.69
C VAL A 27 1.77 0.40 10.04
N TYR A 28 2.77 -0.42 9.76
CA TYR A 28 4.18 -0.06 9.82
C TYR A 28 4.76 0.05 8.40
N TYR A 29 5.59 1.05 8.16
CA TYR A 29 6.31 1.23 6.90
C TYR A 29 7.71 1.80 7.16
N GLY A 30 8.59 1.65 6.16
CA GLY A 30 9.97 2.14 6.24
C GLY A 30 10.05 3.65 6.45
N GLY A 31 11.07 4.12 7.19
CA GLY A 31 11.29 5.54 7.47
C GLY A 31 12.40 6.19 6.62
N ASN A 32 12.59 7.50 6.80
CA ASN A 32 13.61 8.29 6.11
C ASN A 32 13.58 8.10 4.58
N ALA A 33 14.68 7.65 3.96
CA ALA A 33 14.77 7.42 2.52
C ALA A 33 13.95 6.21 2.03
N ALA A 34 13.56 5.30 2.93
CA ALA A 34 12.77 4.10 2.59
C ALA A 34 11.26 4.34 2.65
N ILE A 35 10.79 5.57 2.88
CA ILE A 35 9.37 5.89 2.91
C ILE A 35 8.75 5.56 1.54
N PRO A 36 7.72 4.70 1.48
CA PRO A 36 7.04 4.38 0.24
C PRO A 36 6.04 5.50 -0.09
N TRP A 37 6.55 6.66 -0.53
CA TRP A 37 5.77 7.89 -0.70
C TRP A 37 4.50 7.73 -1.54
N ALA A 38 4.52 6.88 -2.57
CA ALA A 38 3.34 6.61 -3.39
C ALA A 38 2.21 5.93 -2.60
N LEU A 39 2.54 4.98 -1.72
CA LEU A 39 1.56 4.30 -0.88
C LEU A 39 1.08 5.20 0.26
N VAL A 40 1.98 5.95 0.89
CA VAL A 40 1.61 6.89 1.98
C VAL A 40 0.64 7.97 1.48
N ARG A 41 0.88 8.52 0.28
CA ARG A 41 -0.05 9.49 -0.33
C ARG A 41 -1.42 8.88 -0.63
N ALA A 42 -1.45 7.72 -1.28
CA ALA A 42 -2.70 7.02 -1.58
C ALA A 42 -3.47 6.63 -0.31
N LEU A 43 -2.78 6.26 0.77
CA LEU A 43 -3.42 5.97 2.06
C LEU A 43 -3.98 7.24 2.72
N ALA A 44 -3.26 8.36 2.64
CA ALA A 44 -3.72 9.64 3.19
C ALA A 44 -5.01 10.14 2.50
N GLU A 45 -5.18 9.88 1.20
CA GLU A 45 -6.43 10.16 0.47
C GLU A 45 -7.63 9.38 1.00
N ARG A 46 -7.41 8.21 1.63
CA ARG A 46 -8.47 7.41 2.31
C ARG A 46 -8.71 7.83 3.76
N GLY A 47 -8.11 8.92 4.23
CA GLY A 47 -8.16 9.32 5.64
C GLY A 47 -9.58 9.42 6.21
N GLU A 48 -10.51 10.05 5.47
CA GLU A 48 -11.91 10.19 5.90
C GLU A 48 -12.68 8.86 5.93
N GLU A 49 -12.39 7.96 4.98
CA GLU A 49 -13.00 6.63 4.92
C GLU A 49 -12.57 5.76 6.11
N LEU A 50 -11.35 5.96 6.59
CA LEU A 50 -10.71 5.13 7.61
C LEU A 50 -10.83 5.67 9.04
N SER A 51 -11.33 6.91 9.22
CA SER A 51 -11.52 7.58 10.52
C SER A 51 -12.57 6.95 11.43
#